data_AF-A0A949RPR3-F1
#
_entry.id   AF-A0A949RPR3-F1
#
_cell.length_a   1.000
_cell.length_b   1.000
_cell.length_c   1.000
_cell.angle_alpha   90.00
_cell.angle_beta   90.00
_cell.angle_gamma   90.00
#
_symmetry.space_group_name_H-M   'P 1'
#
loop_
_entity.id
_entity.type
_entity.pdbx_description
1 polymer ?
#
loop_
_entity_poly.entity_id
_entity_poly.type
_entity_poly.pdbx_seq_one_letter_code
_entity_poly.pdbx_strand_id
1 'polypeptide(L)'
;MLFAAAMTCPCSARSISSLSQGPVIEVRLLTHVSSYLSRPGDEIRAVVVTPCKKNGYVLIPRGSIVTGRVVEAHRVGYGLIRERASLKFEFTSWQHPDGSRHKLAADLVLIDNAREEVTNKGKVKGILAAGGAPGFILGLWRDPDPSTLVRSAYGFAGVSRFILTKAPFTPLGIAGVVALRFVVVRWPEPEIHFSPGTDMLLSLRSTPETSVWKPATVPDPVPEALIELVNTQPLESTRPRSGAAADITNLLFVGSKEEVERAFKQAGWNLSEPLNRESGIRIIRAISAQRGYPTAPMSLLYLEGESPDMMFQKSLNTFAKRHHIRLWRRPGQYEGKDIWAAAATHDTAIRPSGFGFTHETDPFIDRERFKVMQDLKFAGCVAQAHMVERPEVSALSRPDTVTDGRMAVIRVKACESPFHASASAYPLPSQRKNFYRRLARRFVLEGRQAVTRGNVYYWGYRVARLGISQLFPGPDHATGVASLRPVE
;
A
#
# COMPACT_ATOMS: atom_id res chain seq x y z
N MET A 1 48.39 25.44 42.23
CA MET A 1 47.58 26.68 42.09
C MET A 1 46.98 26.65 40.68
N LEU A 2 45.69 26.31 40.54
CA LEU A 2 44.57 27.25 40.33
C LEU A 2 44.72 27.93 38.94
N PHE A 3 43.84 27.76 37.94
CA PHE A 3 42.38 27.83 37.97
C PHE A 3 41.73 27.07 36.80
N ALA A 4 40.50 26.61 37.05
CA ALA A 4 39.54 26.10 36.08
C ALA A 4 38.96 27.21 35.17
N ALA A 5 38.62 26.86 33.93
CA ALA A 5 37.58 27.53 33.17
C ALA A 5 36.77 26.47 32.40
N ALA A 6 35.51 26.35 32.81
CA ALA A 6 34.51 25.50 32.19
C ALA A 6 34.18 26.01 30.78
N MET A 7 34.25 25.13 29.79
CA MET A 7 33.50 25.29 28.54
C MET A 7 32.45 24.19 28.48
N THR A 8 31.28 24.53 29.00
CA THR A 8 30.03 23.79 28.78
C THR A 8 29.81 23.66 27.28
N CYS A 9 29.84 22.42 26.78
CA CYS A 9 29.32 22.06 25.48
C CYS A 9 27.79 22.25 25.50
N PRO A 10 27.18 23.16 24.73
CA PRO A 10 25.75 23.12 24.54
C PRO A 10 25.45 21.93 23.63
N CYS A 11 25.23 20.78 24.27
CA CYS A 11 24.59 19.63 23.64
C CYS A 11 23.21 20.10 23.17
N SER A 12 23.10 20.50 21.90
CA SER A 12 21.82 20.79 21.26
C SER A 12 21.10 19.46 21.03
N ALA A 13 20.56 18.91 22.10
CA ALA A 13 19.47 17.95 22.07
C ALA A 13 18.22 18.66 21.53
N ARG A 14 18.17 18.93 20.22
CA ARG A 14 16.89 19.18 19.54
C ARG A 14 16.25 17.83 19.29
N SER A 15 15.55 17.34 20.32
CA SER A 15 14.48 16.37 20.15
C SER A 15 13.52 16.91 19.10
N ILE A 16 13.35 16.20 17.99
CA ILE A 16 12.24 16.46 17.06
C ILE A 16 11.03 15.77 17.67
N SER A 17 10.51 16.42 18.69
CA SER A 17 9.26 16.14 19.39
C SER A 17 8.16 17.07 18.85
N SER A 18 8.04 17.19 17.52
CA SER A 18 7.14 18.16 16.88
C SER A 18 6.13 17.55 15.91
N LEU A 19 5.57 16.41 16.26
CA LEU A 19 4.18 16.10 15.96
C LEU A 19 3.61 15.50 17.24
N SER A 20 2.79 16.28 17.94
CA SER A 20 1.89 15.76 18.96
C SER A 20 0.97 14.73 18.29
N GLN A 21 1.40 13.48 18.20
CA GLN A 21 0.63 12.44 17.53
C GLN A 21 -0.51 12.03 18.47
N GLY A 22 -1.63 12.76 18.36
CA GLY A 22 -2.87 12.28 18.94
C GLY A 22 -3.28 10.95 18.28
N PRO A 23 -4.24 10.24 18.89
CA PRO A 23 -4.62 8.89 18.48
C PRO A 23 -4.93 8.82 16.97
N VAL A 24 -4.50 7.73 16.33
CA VAL A 24 -4.75 7.50 14.90
C VAL A 24 -5.94 6.58 14.71
N ILE A 25 -6.78 6.90 13.72
CA ILE A 25 -7.92 6.09 13.32
C ILE A 25 -7.79 5.70 11.85
N GLU A 26 -8.13 4.44 11.56
CA GLU A 26 -8.23 3.92 10.19
C GLU A 26 -9.68 4.06 9.72
N VAL A 27 -9.85 4.75 8.59
CA VAL A 27 -11.15 4.99 7.97
C VAL A 27 -11.15 4.55 6.52
N ARG A 28 -12.29 4.07 6.04
CA ARG A 28 -12.50 3.63 4.66
C ARG A 28 -13.46 4.58 3.96
N LEU A 29 -13.06 5.13 2.81
CA LEU A 29 -13.91 6.02 2.04
C LEU A 29 -15.21 5.36 1.61
N LEU A 30 -16.32 6.10 1.75
CA LEU A 30 -17.64 5.76 1.22
C LEU A 30 -17.95 6.55 -0.06
N THR A 31 -17.35 7.72 -0.21
CA THR A 31 -17.53 8.62 -1.34
C THR A 31 -16.34 8.57 -2.29
N HIS A 32 -16.58 8.59 -3.60
CA HIS A 32 -15.52 8.78 -4.59
C HIS A 32 -15.00 10.23 -4.56
N VAL A 33 -13.67 10.40 -4.60
CA VAL A 33 -13.04 11.71 -4.64
C VAL A 33 -11.94 11.73 -5.70
N SER A 34 -11.85 12.79 -6.49
CA SER A 34 -10.80 12.91 -7.51
C SER A 34 -10.34 14.35 -7.72
N SER A 35 -9.07 14.51 -8.09
CA SER A 35 -8.51 15.82 -8.45
C SER A 35 -9.15 16.46 -9.69
N TYR A 36 -9.82 15.66 -10.52
CA TYR A 36 -10.41 16.11 -11.78
C TYR A 36 -11.88 16.55 -11.63
N LEU A 37 -12.69 15.78 -10.90
CA LEU A 37 -14.13 16.03 -10.76
C LEU A 37 -14.48 16.78 -9.48
N SER A 38 -13.74 16.57 -8.39
CA SER A 38 -14.09 17.16 -7.10
C SER A 38 -13.74 18.64 -7.04
N ARG A 39 -14.51 19.38 -6.26
CA ARG A 39 -14.38 20.82 -6.05
C ARG A 39 -14.23 21.12 -4.55
N PRO A 40 -13.57 22.23 -4.19
CA PRO A 40 -13.60 22.71 -2.81
C PRO A 40 -15.05 22.85 -2.31
N GLY A 41 -15.34 22.29 -1.13
CA GLY A 41 -16.67 22.22 -0.54
C GLY A 41 -17.38 20.88 -0.71
N ASP A 42 -16.95 20.02 -1.64
CA ASP A 42 -17.54 18.69 -1.82
C ASP A 42 -17.42 17.86 -0.53
N GLU A 43 -18.49 17.16 -0.16
CA GLU A 43 -18.53 16.31 1.03
C GLU A 43 -17.69 15.04 0.83
N ILE A 44 -16.94 14.67 1.87
CA ILE A 44 -16.26 13.37 1.95
C ILE A 44 -16.77 12.60 3.16
N ARG A 45 -17.15 11.35 2.93
CA ARG A 45 -17.62 10.44 3.99
C ARG A 45 -16.73 9.20 4.04
N ALA A 46 -16.37 8.79 5.24
CA ALA A 46 -15.60 7.59 5.50
C ALA A 46 -16.16 6.85 6.71
N VAL A 47 -16.01 5.53 6.74
CA VAL A 47 -16.43 4.69 7.86
C VAL A 47 -15.20 4.24 8.64
N VAL A 48 -15.28 4.26 9.98
CA VAL A 48 -14.20 3.79 10.85
C VAL A 48 -14.10 2.27 10.77
N VAL A 49 -12.94 1.76 10.33
CA VAL A 49 -12.65 0.33 10.17
C VAL A 49 -12.08 -0.25 11.46
N THR A 50 -11.11 0.46 12.04
CA THR A 50 -10.45 0.07 13.29
C THR A 50 -10.90 1.01 14.39
N PRO A 51 -11.48 0.51 15.50
CA PRO A 51 -11.94 1.37 16.58
C PRO A 51 -10.76 2.10 17.22
N CYS A 52 -10.96 3.38 17.56
CA CYS A 52 -10.00 4.15 18.33
C CYS A 52 -10.09 3.71 19.79
N LYS A 53 -8.99 3.23 20.38
CA LYS A 53 -8.93 2.85 21.80
C LYS A 53 -7.94 3.72 22.57
N LYS A 54 -8.21 3.94 23.85
CA LYS A 54 -7.29 4.57 24.81
C LYS A 54 -7.65 4.11 26.22
N ASN A 55 -6.65 3.66 26.99
CA ASN A 55 -6.79 3.26 28.39
C ASN A 55 -7.92 2.24 28.64
N GLY A 56 -8.08 1.24 27.75
CA GLY A 56 -9.15 0.25 27.87
C GLY A 56 -10.55 0.74 27.50
N TYR A 57 -10.69 1.95 26.94
CA TYR A 57 -11.95 2.47 26.42
C TYR A 57 -11.91 2.61 24.90
N VAL A 58 -13.05 2.40 24.26
CA VAL A 58 -13.31 2.72 22.85
C VAL A 58 -13.80 4.16 22.77
N LEU A 59 -13.00 5.00 22.12
CA LEU A 59 -13.25 6.44 21.91
C LEU A 59 -14.14 6.68 20.70
N ILE A 60 -13.82 6.00 19.59
CA ILE A 60 -14.59 6.03 18.34
C ILE A 60 -14.80 4.60 17.91
N PRO A 61 -16.04 4.07 17.98
CA PRO A 61 -16.29 2.68 17.63
C PRO A 61 -16.20 2.45 16.12
N ARG A 62 -15.90 1.20 15.75
CA ARG A 62 -16.02 0.71 14.37
C ARG A 62 -17.43 0.98 13.85
N GLY A 63 -17.55 1.31 12.57
CA GLY A 63 -18.84 1.61 11.92
C GLY A 63 -19.28 3.07 12.08
N SER A 64 -18.58 3.87 12.88
CA SER A 64 -18.81 5.32 12.94
C SER A 64 -18.55 5.98 11.59
N ILE A 65 -19.34 6.99 11.22
CA ILE A 65 -19.16 7.72 9.96
C ILE A 65 -18.43 9.03 10.21
N VAL A 66 -17.20 9.14 9.70
CA VAL A 66 -16.44 10.39 9.67
C VAL A 66 -16.86 11.21 8.45
N THR A 67 -17.15 12.49 8.67
CA THR A 67 -17.57 13.44 7.64
C THR A 67 -16.61 14.62 7.57
N GLY A 68 -16.27 15.01 6.35
CA GLY A 68 -15.36 16.10 6.05
C GLY A 68 -15.71 16.79 4.75
N ARG A 69 -14.79 17.64 4.28
CA ARG A 69 -14.92 18.35 3.01
C ARG A 69 -13.61 18.35 2.24
N VAL A 70 -13.71 18.46 0.92
CA VAL A 70 -12.57 18.79 0.07
C VAL A 70 -12.24 20.27 0.26
N VAL A 71 -11.02 20.60 0.67
CA VAL A 71 -10.55 21.98 0.85
C VAL A 71 -9.83 22.46 -0.41
N GLU A 72 -9.03 21.58 -1.02
CA GLU A 72 -8.30 21.90 -2.24
C GLU A 72 -8.42 20.75 -3.24
N ALA A 73 -8.70 21.07 -4.49
CA ALA A 73 -8.61 20.14 -5.61
C ALA A 73 -7.93 20.82 -6.80
N HIS A 74 -6.77 20.28 -7.19
CA HIS A 74 -6.01 20.77 -8.33
C HIS A 74 -5.75 19.62 -9.29
N ARG A 75 -6.32 19.74 -10.49
CA ARG A 75 -6.03 18.88 -11.64
C ARG A 75 -4.72 19.25 -12.32
N VAL A 76 -4.14 18.30 -13.04
CA VAL A 76 -2.95 18.52 -13.89
C VAL A 76 -3.31 19.26 -15.18
N GLY A 77 -4.47 18.96 -15.76
CA GLY A 77 -4.88 19.59 -17.02
C GLY A 77 -3.94 19.17 -18.17
N TYR A 78 -3.37 20.13 -18.92
CA TYR A 78 -2.39 19.83 -19.98
C TYR A 78 -0.95 19.64 -19.47
N GLY A 79 -0.67 19.90 -18.19
CA GLY A 79 0.70 19.82 -17.67
C GLY A 79 1.54 21.09 -17.86
N LEU A 80 0.95 22.18 -18.38
CA LEU A 80 1.67 23.44 -18.65
C LEU A 80 1.99 24.24 -17.38
N ILE A 81 1.03 24.31 -16.45
CA ILE A 81 1.16 25.06 -15.19
C ILE A 81 1.57 24.14 -14.04
N ARG A 82 0.94 22.96 -13.95
CA ARG A 82 1.15 21.99 -12.86
C ARG A 82 1.50 20.64 -13.46
N GLU A 83 2.51 20.00 -12.90
CA GLU A 83 2.93 18.65 -13.32
C GLU A 83 2.30 17.54 -12.47
N ARG A 84 1.71 17.90 -11.33
CA ARG A 84 1.11 16.98 -10.35
C ARG A 84 -0.27 17.46 -9.93
N ALA A 85 -1.18 16.54 -9.73
CA ALA A 85 -2.47 16.84 -9.12
C ALA A 85 -2.29 16.97 -7.60
N SER A 86 -3.24 17.62 -6.93
CA SER A 86 -3.27 17.61 -5.47
C SER A 86 -4.69 17.64 -4.92
N LEU A 87 -4.87 16.99 -3.78
CA LEU A 87 -6.10 17.04 -2.98
C LEU A 87 -5.76 17.42 -1.54
N LYS A 88 -6.67 18.13 -0.86
CA LYS A 88 -6.60 18.35 0.57
C LYS A 88 -7.99 18.19 1.17
N PHE A 89 -8.06 17.53 2.32
CA PHE A 89 -9.31 17.28 3.03
C PHE A 89 -9.27 17.93 4.40
N GLU A 90 -10.46 18.19 4.93
CA GLU A 90 -10.66 18.57 6.33
C GLU A 90 -11.79 17.72 6.90
N PHE A 91 -11.51 17.00 7.98
CA PHE A 91 -12.48 16.17 8.68
C PHE A 91 -13.00 16.93 9.90
N THR A 92 -14.32 17.09 10.00
CA THR A 92 -14.96 18.07 10.89
C THR A 92 -15.94 17.45 11.89
N SER A 93 -16.49 16.28 11.58
CA SER A 93 -17.43 15.59 12.46
C SER A 93 -17.38 14.09 12.28
N TRP A 94 -17.91 13.38 13.26
CA TRP A 94 -18.17 11.97 13.16
C TRP A 94 -19.55 11.64 13.73
N GLN A 95 -20.15 10.57 13.23
CA GLN A 95 -21.44 10.05 13.67
C GLN A 95 -21.22 8.68 14.31
N HIS A 96 -21.68 8.52 15.54
CA HIS A 96 -21.66 7.26 16.27
C HIS A 96 -22.71 6.29 15.67
N PRO A 97 -22.56 4.96 15.80
CA PRO A 97 -23.51 3.99 15.25
C PRO A 97 -24.97 4.13 15.73
N ASP A 98 -25.22 4.81 16.85
CA ASP A 98 -26.57 5.15 17.33
C ASP A 98 -27.20 6.38 16.64
N GLY A 99 -26.46 7.02 15.74
CA GLY A 99 -26.89 8.22 15.01
C GLY A 99 -26.44 9.55 15.61
N SER A 100 -25.93 9.59 16.85
CA SER A 100 -25.45 10.81 17.49
C SER A 100 -24.23 11.41 16.77
N ARG A 101 -24.17 12.74 16.64
CA ARG A 101 -23.12 13.45 15.90
C ARG A 101 -22.23 14.26 16.83
N HIS A 102 -20.92 14.14 16.62
CA HIS A 102 -19.87 14.71 17.45
C HIS A 102 -18.88 15.50 16.58
N LYS A 103 -18.22 16.51 17.16
CA LYS A 103 -17.16 17.25 16.46
C LYS A 103 -15.91 16.39 16.32
N LEU A 104 -15.20 16.58 15.21
CA LEU A 104 -13.93 15.92 14.94
C LEU A 104 -12.94 16.96 14.44
N ALA A 105 -11.69 16.87 14.88
CA ALA A 105 -10.59 17.62 14.31
C ALA A 105 -9.49 16.60 14.00
N ALA A 106 -9.37 16.22 12.73
CA ALA A 106 -8.41 15.20 12.32
C ALA A 106 -7.66 15.60 11.05
N ASP A 107 -6.37 15.28 11.02
CA ASP A 107 -5.49 15.50 9.89
C ASP A 107 -5.21 14.18 9.17
N LEU A 108 -5.19 14.21 7.84
CA LEU A 108 -4.80 13.07 7.04
C LEU A 108 -3.30 12.80 7.21
N VAL A 109 -2.94 11.59 7.64
CA VAL A 109 -1.55 11.15 7.79
C VAL A 109 -1.12 10.31 6.62
N LEU A 110 -1.96 9.33 6.24
CA LEU A 110 -1.64 8.36 5.22
C LEU A 110 -2.90 8.00 4.43
N ILE A 111 -2.72 7.72 3.16
CA ILE A 111 -3.73 7.04 2.34
C ILE A 111 -3.13 5.71 1.98
N ASP A 112 -3.91 4.65 2.13
CA ASP A 112 -3.51 3.31 1.74
C ASP A 112 -3.54 3.21 0.21
N ASN A 113 -2.49 3.78 -0.38
CA ASN A 113 -2.25 3.82 -1.80
C ASN A 113 -0.75 3.67 -2.07
N ALA A 114 -0.45 3.44 -3.33
CA ALA A 114 0.87 3.08 -3.84
C ALA A 114 1.43 4.12 -4.81
N ARG A 115 0.85 5.32 -4.90
CA ARG A 115 1.24 6.37 -5.87
C ARG A 115 1.39 7.74 -5.25
N GLU A 116 0.40 8.17 -4.49
CA GLU A 116 0.34 9.51 -3.96
C GLU A 116 1.07 9.61 -2.62
N GLU A 117 1.60 10.79 -2.35
CA GLU A 117 2.30 11.12 -1.12
C GLU A 117 1.44 12.07 -0.30
N VAL A 118 1.30 11.81 1.00
CA VAL A 118 0.68 12.77 1.93
C VAL A 118 1.78 13.59 2.55
N THR A 119 1.73 14.91 2.38
CA THR A 119 2.70 15.80 3.03
C THR A 119 2.41 15.91 4.52
N ASN A 120 3.39 16.39 5.29
CA ASN A 120 3.23 16.74 6.71
C ASN A 120 2.10 17.73 7.04
N LYS A 121 1.49 18.38 6.02
CA LYS A 121 0.32 19.27 6.17
C LYS A 121 -1.00 18.60 5.75
N GLY A 122 -1.02 17.27 5.63
CA GLY A 122 -2.19 16.49 5.22
C GLY A 122 -2.61 16.71 3.76
N LYS A 123 -1.73 17.26 2.91
CA LYS A 123 -2.01 17.47 1.49
C LYS A 123 -1.57 16.26 0.68
N VAL A 124 -2.48 15.70 -0.10
CA VAL A 124 -2.21 14.61 -1.04
C VAL A 124 -1.56 15.19 -2.29
N LYS A 125 -0.41 14.65 -2.66
CA LYS A 125 0.37 15.05 -3.84
C LYS A 125 0.42 13.90 -4.83
N GLY A 126 -0.01 14.17 -6.05
CA GLY A 126 0.03 13.23 -7.17
C GLY A 126 1.45 12.92 -7.64
N ILE A 127 1.54 11.87 -8.46
CA ILE A 127 2.80 11.43 -9.06
C ILE A 127 3.32 12.40 -10.14
N LEU A 128 4.61 12.28 -10.46
CA LEU A 128 5.14 12.75 -11.75
C LEU A 128 4.94 11.64 -12.79
N ALA A 129 3.91 11.76 -13.63
CA ALA A 129 3.65 10.75 -14.67
C ALA A 129 4.82 10.60 -15.67
N ALA A 130 5.57 11.68 -15.91
CA ALA A 130 6.73 11.70 -16.82
C ALA A 130 8.02 11.14 -16.24
N GLY A 131 8.12 10.97 -14.92
CA GLY A 131 9.35 10.55 -14.24
C GLY A 131 9.33 9.13 -13.69
N GLY A 132 8.23 8.38 -13.90
CA GLY A 132 8.00 7.08 -13.28
C GLY A 132 8.72 5.90 -13.98
N ALA A 133 8.55 4.72 -13.37
CA ALA A 133 9.07 3.41 -13.75
C ALA A 133 9.12 3.04 -15.26
N PRO A 134 8.34 3.59 -16.22
CA PRO A 134 8.65 3.43 -17.64
C PRO A 134 10.10 3.75 -18.06
N GLY A 135 10.82 4.64 -17.36
CA GLY A 135 12.26 4.86 -17.61
C GLY A 135 13.15 3.69 -17.14
N PHE A 136 12.70 2.92 -16.16
CA PHE A 136 13.41 1.82 -15.53
C PHE A 136 13.01 0.44 -16.10
N ILE A 137 11.71 0.21 -16.32
CA ILE A 137 11.14 -1.03 -16.88
C ILE A 137 11.59 -1.26 -18.32
N LEU A 138 11.95 -0.20 -19.05
CA LEU A 138 12.46 -0.32 -20.40
C LEU A 138 13.99 -0.29 -20.44
N GLY A 139 14.69 -0.01 -19.34
CA GLY A 139 16.16 0.06 -19.22
C GLY A 139 16.88 -1.28 -19.13
N LEU A 140 16.29 -2.35 -19.64
CA LEU A 140 16.84 -3.71 -19.53
C LEU A 140 17.88 -3.99 -20.63
N TRP A 141 19.14 -4.10 -20.17
CA TRP A 141 20.32 -4.80 -20.72
C TRP A 141 21.40 -3.98 -21.47
N ARG A 142 22.43 -3.52 -20.73
CA ARG A 142 23.90 -3.81 -20.87
C ARG A 142 24.72 -2.97 -19.87
N ASP A 143 25.93 -3.42 -19.50
CA ASP A 143 26.90 -2.68 -18.68
C ASP A 143 27.08 -1.20 -19.12
N PRO A 144 27.31 -0.27 -18.18
CA PRO A 144 27.53 1.13 -18.49
C PRO A 144 28.84 1.31 -19.27
N ASP A 145 28.73 1.69 -20.54
CA ASP A 145 29.84 2.14 -21.40
C ASP A 145 29.91 3.68 -21.38
N PRO A 146 31.09 4.33 -21.44
CA PRO A 146 31.27 5.78 -21.51
C PRO A 146 30.35 6.56 -22.47
N SER A 147 29.78 5.92 -23.49
CA SER A 147 28.76 6.54 -24.37
C SER A 147 27.40 6.81 -23.70
N THR A 148 27.16 6.31 -22.48
CA THR A 148 25.91 6.49 -21.70
C THR A 148 25.65 7.97 -21.36
N LEU A 149 26.70 8.75 -21.18
CA LEU A 149 26.63 10.19 -20.88
C LEU A 149 26.07 11.01 -22.05
N VAL A 150 26.54 10.78 -23.28
CA VAL A 150 26.05 11.48 -24.48
C VAL A 150 24.61 11.06 -24.84
N ARG A 151 24.23 9.82 -24.51
CA ARG A 151 22.92 9.24 -24.86
C ARG A 151 21.80 9.61 -23.90
N SER A 152 22.15 10.02 -22.67
CA SER A 152 21.22 10.60 -21.70
C SER A 152 20.67 11.97 -22.12
N ALA A 153 21.45 12.75 -22.90
CA ALA A 153 21.09 14.09 -23.36
C ALA A 153 19.87 14.11 -24.31
N TYR A 154 19.56 12.97 -24.95
CA TYR A 154 18.40 12.84 -25.85
C TYR A 154 17.22 12.08 -25.24
N GLY A 155 17.31 11.65 -23.96
CA GLY A 155 16.19 11.01 -23.26
C GLY A 155 15.85 9.57 -23.68
N PHE A 156 16.78 8.85 -24.34
CA PHE A 156 16.56 7.50 -24.90
C PHE A 156 17.37 6.40 -24.19
N ALA A 157 17.05 6.09 -22.93
CA ALA A 157 17.55 4.87 -22.28
C ALA A 157 16.54 3.72 -22.44
N GLY A 158 17.04 2.48 -22.64
CA GLY A 158 16.20 1.28 -22.71
C GLY A 158 15.66 0.91 -24.10
N VAL A 159 14.65 0.01 -24.20
CA VAL A 159 13.99 -0.64 -25.39
C VAL A 159 14.07 0.11 -26.73
N SER A 160 14.15 1.44 -26.72
CA SER A 160 14.79 2.26 -27.75
C SER A 160 15.98 1.56 -28.44
N ARG A 161 16.89 0.89 -27.69
CA ARG A 161 18.03 0.12 -28.26
C ARG A 161 17.59 -1.10 -29.06
N PHE A 162 16.72 -1.97 -28.54
CA PHE A 162 16.31 -3.20 -29.26
C PHE A 162 15.48 -2.89 -30.51
N ILE A 163 14.68 -1.82 -30.47
CA ILE A 163 13.84 -1.45 -31.60
C ILE A 163 14.62 -0.60 -32.62
N LEU A 164 15.52 0.32 -32.22
CA LEU A 164 16.31 1.13 -33.16
C LEU A 164 17.53 0.41 -33.75
N THR A 165 18.06 -0.65 -33.14
CA THR A 165 19.14 -1.43 -33.79
C THR A 165 18.63 -2.34 -34.91
N LYS A 166 17.32 -2.52 -35.04
CA LYS A 166 16.67 -3.38 -36.06
C LYS A 166 15.68 -2.62 -36.95
N ALA A 167 15.14 -1.47 -36.52
CA ALA A 167 14.27 -0.62 -37.33
C ALA A 167 15.09 0.43 -38.09
N PRO A 168 14.82 0.66 -39.39
CA PRO A 168 15.51 1.71 -40.13
C PRO A 168 15.21 3.09 -39.49
N PHE A 169 16.21 3.98 -39.45
CA PHE A 169 16.07 5.40 -39.05
C PHE A 169 15.25 6.21 -40.09
N THR A 170 14.19 5.62 -40.64
CA THR A 170 13.23 6.30 -41.50
C THR A 170 12.10 6.88 -40.64
N PRO A 171 11.44 7.97 -41.08
CA PRO A 171 10.28 8.52 -40.38
C PRO A 171 9.18 7.48 -40.09
N LEU A 172 8.96 6.54 -41.01
CA LEU A 172 8.02 5.41 -40.85
C LEU A 172 8.49 4.38 -39.80
N GLY A 173 9.78 4.04 -39.79
CA GLY A 173 10.36 3.15 -38.77
C GLY A 173 10.22 3.75 -37.38
N ILE A 174 10.60 5.02 -37.22
CA ILE A 174 10.45 5.78 -35.96
C ILE A 174 8.98 5.86 -35.54
N ALA A 175 8.06 6.17 -36.46
CA ALA A 175 6.62 6.21 -36.19
C ALA A 175 6.10 4.83 -35.72
N GLY A 176 6.56 3.74 -36.33
CA GLY A 176 6.24 2.38 -35.92
C GLY A 176 6.74 2.03 -34.51
N VAL A 177 7.98 2.39 -34.17
CA VAL A 177 8.55 2.22 -32.81
C VAL A 177 7.74 3.00 -31.78
N VAL A 178 7.43 4.25 -32.10
CA VAL A 178 6.67 5.14 -31.24
C VAL A 178 5.25 4.59 -31.03
N ALA A 179 4.57 4.15 -32.09
CA ALA A 179 3.26 3.51 -32.01
C ALA A 179 3.29 2.22 -31.16
N LEU A 180 4.27 1.35 -31.36
CA LEU A 180 4.45 0.14 -30.56
C LEU A 180 4.66 0.47 -29.07
N ARG A 181 5.47 1.49 -28.76
CA ARG A 181 5.65 2.00 -27.39
C ARG A 181 4.32 2.48 -26.81
N PHE A 182 3.48 3.17 -27.57
CA PHE A 182 2.15 3.60 -27.11
C PHE A 182 1.20 2.43 -26.82
N VAL A 183 1.32 1.32 -27.55
CA VAL A 183 0.49 0.12 -27.37
C VAL A 183 0.95 -0.71 -26.16
N VAL A 184 2.26 -0.91 -26.00
CA VAL A 184 2.83 -1.78 -24.95
C VAL A 184 2.98 -1.05 -23.62
N VAL A 185 3.40 0.22 -23.65
CA VAL A 185 3.73 1.02 -22.46
C VAL A 185 2.62 2.04 -22.24
N ARG A 186 1.69 1.70 -21.36
CA ARG A 186 0.66 2.63 -20.92
C ARG A 186 1.27 3.62 -19.93
N TRP A 187 0.87 4.88 -20.07
CA TRP A 187 1.36 5.94 -19.21
C TRP A 187 0.57 6.02 -17.90
N PRO A 188 1.23 6.34 -16.78
CA PRO A 188 0.54 6.64 -15.53
C PRO A 188 -0.46 7.78 -15.69
N GLU A 189 -1.66 7.63 -15.13
CA GLU A 189 -2.65 8.70 -15.07
C GLU A 189 -2.18 9.76 -14.05
N PRO A 190 -1.86 11.00 -14.44
CA PRO A 190 -1.34 12.00 -13.50
C PRO A 190 -2.39 12.55 -12.53
N GLU A 191 -3.69 12.35 -12.81
CA GLU A 191 -4.78 12.75 -11.92
C GLU A 191 -4.96 11.75 -10.77
N ILE A 192 -5.34 12.26 -9.60
CA ILE A 192 -5.65 11.47 -8.40
C ILE A 192 -7.11 11.01 -8.44
N HIS A 193 -7.33 9.73 -8.16
CA HIS A 193 -8.64 9.10 -8.03
C HIS A 193 -8.67 8.18 -6.81
N PHE A 194 -9.60 8.43 -5.88
CA PHE A 194 -9.89 7.56 -4.74
C PHE A 194 -11.33 7.08 -4.84
N SER A 195 -11.48 5.77 -4.98
CA SER A 195 -12.78 5.11 -5.02
C SER A 195 -13.31 4.87 -3.61
N PRO A 196 -14.62 4.66 -3.44
CA PRO A 196 -15.13 4.04 -2.23
C PRO A 196 -14.37 2.73 -1.96
N GLY A 197 -14.02 2.48 -0.71
CA GLY A 197 -13.16 1.37 -0.29
C GLY A 197 -11.69 1.72 -0.08
N THR A 198 -11.22 2.91 -0.48
CA THR A 198 -9.86 3.36 -0.17
C THR A 198 -9.70 3.64 1.32
N ASP A 199 -8.69 3.03 1.94
CA ASP A 199 -8.37 3.20 3.36
C ASP A 199 -7.49 4.45 3.58
N MET A 200 -7.65 5.11 4.73
CA MET A 200 -6.94 6.30 5.15
C MET A 200 -6.62 6.22 6.65
N LEU A 201 -5.47 6.76 7.04
CA LEU A 201 -5.13 6.99 8.44
C LEU A 201 -5.28 8.48 8.76
N LEU A 202 -6.10 8.77 9.77
CA LEU A 202 -6.31 10.11 10.29
C LEU A 202 -5.71 10.21 11.68
N SER A 203 -4.93 11.26 11.96
CA SER A 203 -4.49 11.58 13.31
C SER A 203 -5.44 12.60 13.92
N LEU A 204 -5.93 12.30 15.12
CA LEU A 204 -6.84 13.15 15.86
C LEU A 204 -6.04 14.27 16.54
N ARG A 205 -6.39 15.54 16.28
CA ARG A 205 -5.79 16.70 16.95
C ARG A 205 -6.20 16.81 18.41
N SER A 206 -7.38 16.29 18.75
CA SER A 206 -7.89 16.20 20.11
C SER A 206 -8.65 14.89 20.32
N THR A 207 -8.67 14.41 21.56
CA THR A 207 -9.48 13.25 21.92
C THR A 207 -10.96 13.64 21.97
N PRO A 208 -11.88 12.78 21.47
CA PRO A 208 -13.31 12.99 21.62
C PRO A 208 -13.72 13.08 23.10
N GLU A 209 -14.85 13.73 23.36
CA GLU A 209 -15.42 13.86 24.70
C GLU A 209 -15.61 12.50 25.39
N THR A 210 -15.35 12.44 26.69
CA THR A 210 -15.39 11.21 27.51
C THR A 210 -16.79 10.60 27.61
N SER A 211 -17.84 11.40 27.40
CA SER A 211 -19.25 10.98 27.41
C SER A 211 -19.58 9.90 26.37
N VAL A 212 -18.75 9.77 25.33
CA VAL A 212 -18.96 8.81 24.23
C VAL A 212 -18.17 7.51 24.43
N TRP A 213 -17.34 7.44 25.47
CA TRP A 213 -16.42 6.33 25.66
C TRP A 213 -17.16 5.11 26.21
N LYS A 214 -16.86 3.94 25.65
CA LYS A 214 -17.37 2.65 26.16
C LYS A 214 -16.20 1.76 26.59
N PRO A 215 -16.32 0.97 27.66
CA PRO A 215 -15.32 -0.02 27.99
C PRO A 215 -15.03 -0.91 26.78
N ALA A 216 -13.75 -1.12 26.48
CA ALA A 216 -13.35 -2.07 25.47
C ALA A 216 -13.73 -3.47 25.95
N THR A 217 -14.29 -4.28 25.06
CA THR A 217 -14.56 -5.68 25.34
C THR A 217 -13.23 -6.37 25.64
N VAL A 218 -13.15 -6.99 26.82
CA VAL A 218 -12.04 -7.86 27.19
C VAL A 218 -12.10 -9.08 26.27
N PRO A 219 -11.00 -9.44 25.58
CA PRO A 219 -10.97 -10.65 24.76
C PRO A 219 -11.25 -11.88 25.62
N ASP A 220 -12.01 -12.84 25.08
CA ASP A 220 -12.17 -14.15 25.72
C ASP A 220 -10.80 -14.82 25.88
N PRO A 221 -10.59 -15.61 26.95
CA PRO A 221 -9.37 -16.40 27.08
C PRO A 221 -9.22 -17.37 25.90
N VAL A 222 -7.98 -17.58 25.47
CA VAL A 222 -7.66 -18.52 24.40
C VAL A 222 -7.86 -19.95 24.91
N PRO A 223 -8.66 -20.80 24.25
CA PRO A 223 -8.81 -22.20 24.65
C PRO A 223 -7.50 -22.99 24.52
N GLU A 224 -7.18 -23.86 25.48
CA GLU A 224 -5.94 -24.67 25.47
C GLU A 224 -5.79 -25.51 24.19
N ALA A 225 -6.88 -26.13 23.73
CA ALA A 225 -6.90 -26.88 22.48
C ALA A 225 -6.53 -26.02 21.25
N LEU A 226 -6.77 -24.72 21.30
CA LEU A 226 -6.39 -23.79 20.23
C LEU A 226 -4.91 -23.45 20.30
N ILE A 227 -4.34 -23.35 21.51
CA ILE A 227 -2.90 -23.15 21.73
C ILE A 227 -2.12 -24.33 21.17
N GLU A 228 -2.53 -25.56 21.50
CA GLU A 228 -1.93 -26.79 20.96
C GLU A 228 -2.02 -26.83 19.43
N LEU A 229 -3.22 -26.60 18.88
CA LEU A 229 -3.45 -26.62 17.44
C LEU A 229 -2.56 -25.63 16.69
N VAL A 230 -2.43 -24.40 17.18
CA VAL A 230 -1.60 -23.35 16.55
C VAL A 230 -0.12 -23.72 16.57
N ASN A 231 0.37 -24.27 17.69
CA ASN A 231 1.79 -24.60 17.84
C ASN A 231 2.21 -25.84 17.04
N THR A 232 1.26 -26.69 16.62
CA THR A 232 1.54 -27.78 15.66
C THR A 232 1.62 -27.34 14.20
N GLN A 233 1.25 -26.09 13.88
CA GLN A 233 1.29 -25.63 12.49
C GLN A 233 2.71 -25.34 12.01
N PRO A 234 3.01 -25.53 10.71
CA PRO A 234 4.33 -25.24 10.17
C PRO A 234 4.68 -23.76 10.34
N LEU A 235 5.93 -23.44 10.65
CA LEU A 235 6.36 -22.06 10.95
C LEU A 235 6.49 -21.20 9.69
N GLU A 236 7.08 -21.75 8.63
CA GLU A 236 7.48 -21.02 7.43
C GLU A 236 7.15 -21.78 6.14
N SER A 237 6.80 -21.02 5.10
CA SER A 237 6.73 -21.53 3.73
C SER A 237 8.12 -21.52 3.06
N THR A 238 8.27 -22.25 1.97
CA THR A 238 9.52 -22.42 1.23
C THR A 238 9.37 -22.11 -0.25
N ARG A 239 10.48 -21.74 -0.89
CA ARG A 239 10.53 -21.50 -2.34
C ARG A 239 10.65 -22.82 -3.10
N PRO A 240 9.82 -23.09 -4.13
CA PRO A 240 9.79 -24.40 -4.80
C PRO A 240 11.13 -24.89 -5.37
N ARG A 241 12.00 -23.99 -5.84
CA ARG A 241 13.28 -24.36 -6.46
C ARG A 241 14.44 -24.50 -5.49
N SER A 242 14.50 -23.63 -4.48
CA SER A 242 15.66 -23.53 -3.60
C SER A 242 15.43 -24.18 -2.24
N GLY A 243 14.18 -24.51 -1.87
CA GLY A 243 13.83 -24.94 -0.51
C GLY A 243 14.00 -23.85 0.56
N ALA A 244 14.60 -22.72 0.20
CA ALA A 244 14.82 -21.60 1.12
C ALA A 244 13.52 -21.10 1.73
N ALA A 245 13.57 -20.78 3.02
CA ALA A 245 12.47 -20.19 3.76
C ALA A 245 12.01 -18.88 3.10
N ALA A 246 10.71 -18.64 3.16
CA ALA A 246 10.02 -17.50 2.56
C ALA A 246 9.16 -16.80 3.61
N ASP A 247 7.84 -16.95 3.56
CA ASP A 247 6.91 -16.25 4.45
C ASP A 247 6.65 -17.06 5.73
N ILE A 248 6.59 -16.38 6.88
CA ILE A 248 6.16 -16.95 8.17
C ILE A 248 4.63 -17.08 8.17
N THR A 249 4.11 -18.22 8.65
CA THR A 249 2.67 -18.40 8.85
C THR A 249 2.21 -17.60 10.07
N ASN A 250 1.30 -16.66 9.84
CA ASN A 250 0.89 -15.68 10.84
C ASN A 250 -0.64 -15.64 11.05
N LEU A 251 -1.42 -16.41 10.29
CA LEU A 251 -2.85 -16.65 10.54
C LEU A 251 -3.22 -18.13 10.46
N LEU A 252 -4.29 -18.48 11.16
CA LEU A 252 -5.01 -19.74 11.05
C LEU A 252 -6.51 -19.44 10.85
N PHE A 253 -7.13 -19.99 9.81
CA PHE A 253 -8.56 -19.86 9.59
C PHE A 253 -9.29 -21.15 9.98
N VAL A 254 -10.46 -21.00 10.60
CA VAL A 254 -11.39 -22.10 10.91
C VAL A 254 -12.69 -21.86 10.16
N GLY A 255 -13.01 -22.73 9.20
CA GLY A 255 -14.18 -22.61 8.32
C GLY A 255 -14.05 -23.39 7.02
N SER A 256 -15.16 -23.59 6.31
CA SER A 256 -15.13 -24.22 4.99
C SER A 256 -14.41 -23.32 3.97
N LYS A 257 -13.92 -23.91 2.88
CA LYS A 257 -13.29 -23.16 1.78
C LYS A 257 -14.19 -22.02 1.28
N GLU A 258 -15.47 -22.31 1.10
CA GLU A 258 -16.47 -21.37 0.60
C GLU A 258 -16.74 -20.25 1.61
N GLU A 259 -16.71 -20.53 2.92
CA GLU A 259 -16.81 -19.50 3.96
C GLU A 259 -15.63 -18.53 3.90
N VAL A 260 -14.41 -19.06 3.76
CA VAL A 260 -13.19 -18.26 3.66
C VAL A 260 -13.17 -17.42 2.39
N GLU A 261 -13.44 -18.01 1.23
CA GLU A 261 -13.51 -17.28 -0.06
C GLU A 261 -14.54 -16.15 -0.02
N ARG A 262 -15.73 -16.41 0.54
CA ARG A 262 -16.79 -15.41 0.69
C ARG A 262 -16.36 -14.28 1.61
N ALA A 263 -15.68 -14.60 2.72
CA ALA A 263 -15.20 -13.61 3.67
C ALA A 263 -14.18 -12.66 3.04
N PHE A 264 -13.19 -13.20 2.30
CA PHE A 264 -12.21 -12.40 1.57
C PHE A 264 -12.87 -11.53 0.49
N LYS A 265 -13.78 -12.11 -0.30
CA LYS A 265 -14.53 -11.37 -1.34
C LYS A 265 -15.31 -10.20 -0.76
N GLN A 266 -16.03 -10.42 0.34
CA GLN A 266 -16.81 -9.37 1.01
C GLN A 266 -15.92 -8.27 1.61
N ALA A 267 -14.70 -8.63 2.03
CA ALA A 267 -13.70 -7.71 2.55
C ALA A 267 -12.92 -6.93 1.45
N GLY A 268 -13.24 -7.16 0.18
CA GLY A 268 -12.62 -6.50 -0.98
C GLY A 268 -11.31 -7.12 -1.44
N TRP A 269 -11.00 -8.33 -0.98
CA TRP A 269 -9.88 -9.13 -1.47
C TRP A 269 -10.33 -9.97 -2.66
N ASN A 270 -9.42 -10.19 -3.60
CA ASN A 270 -9.71 -10.90 -4.85
C ASN A 270 -8.81 -12.13 -4.94
N LEU A 271 -9.35 -13.21 -5.48
CA LEU A 271 -8.57 -14.40 -5.80
C LEU A 271 -7.55 -14.08 -6.90
N SER A 272 -6.31 -14.50 -6.70
CA SER A 272 -5.26 -14.40 -7.71
C SER A 272 -5.47 -15.40 -8.83
N GLU A 273 -5.27 -14.96 -10.06
CA GLU A 273 -5.23 -15.84 -11.22
C GLU A 273 -3.84 -16.49 -11.36
N PRO A 274 -3.71 -17.59 -12.13
CA PRO A 274 -2.41 -18.23 -12.33
C PRO A 274 -1.44 -17.39 -13.17
N LEU A 275 -0.14 -17.58 -12.92
CA LEU A 275 0.91 -16.97 -13.72
C LEU A 275 1.04 -17.69 -15.07
N ASN A 276 0.75 -16.98 -16.15
CA ASN A 276 0.82 -17.44 -17.53
C ASN A 276 1.23 -16.28 -18.46
N ARG A 277 1.35 -16.52 -19.77
CA ARG A 277 1.80 -15.50 -20.72
C ARG A 277 0.88 -14.28 -20.76
N GLU A 278 -0.43 -14.48 -20.66
CA GLU A 278 -1.40 -13.37 -20.68
C GLU A 278 -1.33 -12.53 -19.42
N SER A 279 -1.30 -13.17 -18.25
CA SER A 279 -1.20 -12.49 -16.96
C SER A 279 0.15 -11.78 -16.81
N GLY A 280 1.24 -12.34 -17.36
CA GLY A 280 2.54 -11.68 -17.50
C GLY A 280 2.49 -10.38 -18.32
N ILE A 281 1.80 -10.37 -19.47
CA ILE A 281 1.59 -9.14 -20.25
C ILE A 281 0.74 -8.13 -19.48
N ARG A 282 -0.29 -8.59 -18.75
CA ARG A 282 -1.13 -7.73 -17.90
C ARG A 282 -0.32 -7.10 -16.75
N ILE A 283 0.61 -7.83 -16.14
CA ILE A 283 1.57 -7.31 -15.15
C ILE A 283 2.41 -6.19 -15.76
N ILE A 284 3.08 -6.41 -16.90
CA ILE A 284 3.91 -5.39 -17.55
C ILE A 284 3.10 -4.10 -17.84
N ARG A 285 1.86 -4.27 -18.33
CA ARG A 285 0.93 -3.14 -18.56
C ARG A 285 0.49 -2.47 -17.25
N ALA A 286 0.39 -3.21 -16.15
CA ALA A 286 0.02 -2.66 -14.85
C ALA A 286 1.16 -1.84 -14.22
N ILE A 287 2.39 -2.36 -14.26
CA ILE A 287 3.56 -1.68 -13.73
C ILE A 287 3.86 -0.41 -14.55
N SER A 288 3.87 -0.50 -15.88
CA SER A 288 4.11 0.68 -16.76
C SER A 288 3.09 1.80 -16.54
N ALA A 289 1.80 1.43 -16.41
CA ALA A 289 0.73 2.39 -16.18
C ALA A 289 0.61 2.85 -14.72
N GLN A 290 1.44 2.34 -13.80
CA GLN A 290 1.28 2.51 -12.35
C GLN A 290 -0.19 2.37 -11.92
N ARG A 291 -0.82 1.26 -12.33
CA ARG A 291 -2.21 0.95 -12.01
C ARG A 291 -2.29 -0.35 -11.22
N GLY A 292 -3.33 -0.45 -10.39
CA GLY A 292 -3.65 -1.69 -9.68
C GLY A 292 -3.96 -2.81 -10.67
N TYR A 293 -3.68 -4.03 -10.24
CA TYR A 293 -4.11 -5.25 -10.92
C TYR A 293 -4.77 -6.16 -9.89
N PRO A 294 -6.10 -6.08 -9.73
CA PRO A 294 -6.82 -6.73 -8.61
C PRO A 294 -6.78 -8.25 -8.57
N THR A 295 -6.50 -8.95 -9.67
CA THR A 295 -6.37 -10.42 -9.70
C THR A 295 -4.95 -10.89 -10.04
N ALA A 296 -3.96 -10.02 -9.88
CA ALA A 296 -2.58 -10.30 -10.25
C ALA A 296 -2.08 -11.64 -9.67
N PRO A 297 -1.33 -12.41 -10.48
CA PRO A 297 -0.74 -13.65 -10.02
C PRO A 297 0.31 -13.40 -8.94
N MET A 298 0.51 -14.42 -8.12
CA MET A 298 1.55 -14.48 -7.09
C MET A 298 2.53 -15.61 -7.37
N SER A 299 3.76 -15.48 -6.89
CA SER A 299 4.68 -16.61 -6.84
C SER A 299 4.13 -17.68 -5.90
N LEU A 300 4.26 -18.93 -6.34
CA LEU A 300 3.96 -20.10 -5.50
C LEU A 300 5.03 -20.20 -4.41
N LEU A 301 4.56 -20.38 -3.17
CA LEU A 301 5.36 -20.77 -2.02
C LEU A 301 4.75 -22.06 -1.48
N TYR A 302 5.59 -22.99 -1.04
CA TYR A 302 5.14 -24.29 -0.57
C TYR A 302 5.10 -24.31 0.94
N LEU A 303 4.10 -24.95 1.52
CA LEU A 303 4.07 -25.26 2.95
C LEU A 303 4.18 -26.77 3.07
N GLU A 304 5.29 -27.25 3.63
CA GLU A 304 5.62 -28.69 3.70
C GLU A 304 5.57 -29.40 2.32
N GLY A 305 5.98 -28.69 1.26
CA GLY A 305 6.00 -29.24 -0.11
C GLY A 305 4.71 -29.04 -0.91
N GLU A 306 3.62 -28.62 -0.27
CA GLU A 306 2.33 -28.41 -0.92
C GLU A 306 2.11 -26.97 -1.40
N SER A 307 1.51 -26.80 -2.58
CA SER A 307 1.13 -25.49 -3.11
C SER A 307 -0.07 -24.90 -2.36
N PRO A 308 -0.25 -23.56 -2.33
CA PRO A 308 -1.40 -22.95 -1.66
C PRO A 308 -2.71 -23.32 -2.34
N ASP A 309 -3.73 -23.68 -1.57
CA ASP A 309 -5.09 -23.95 -2.05
C ASP A 309 -5.83 -22.68 -2.48
N MET A 310 -5.53 -21.57 -1.80
CA MET A 310 -6.13 -20.26 -2.06
C MET A 310 -5.09 -19.16 -1.92
N MET A 311 -5.27 -18.15 -2.75
CA MET A 311 -4.34 -17.06 -2.93
C MET A 311 -5.15 -15.78 -3.14
N PHE A 312 -5.17 -14.90 -2.14
CA PHE A 312 -5.90 -13.65 -2.22
C PHE A 312 -4.94 -12.47 -2.25
N GLN A 313 -5.36 -11.43 -2.94
CA GLN A 313 -4.71 -10.14 -2.84
C GLN A 313 -5.73 -9.01 -2.82
N LYS A 314 -5.35 -7.94 -2.14
CA LYS A 314 -6.04 -6.67 -2.19
C LYS A 314 -5.10 -5.66 -2.81
N SER A 315 -5.35 -5.37 -4.08
CA SER A 315 -4.55 -4.42 -4.84
C SER A 315 -4.84 -3.01 -4.34
N LEU A 316 -3.78 -2.25 -4.12
CA LEU A 316 -3.88 -0.80 -4.03
C LEU A 316 -3.97 -0.21 -5.45
N ASN A 317 -3.78 1.10 -5.58
CA ASN A 317 -3.84 1.78 -6.87
C ASN A 317 -2.62 1.51 -7.80
N THR A 318 -1.60 0.75 -7.37
CA THR A 318 -0.56 0.17 -8.25
C THR A 318 -0.31 -1.30 -8.00
N PHE A 319 0.42 -1.94 -8.93
CA PHE A 319 1.03 -3.26 -8.72
C PHE A 319 2.23 -3.25 -7.75
N ALA A 320 2.80 -2.08 -7.45
CA ALA A 320 4.04 -1.99 -6.66
C ALA A 320 3.83 -2.18 -5.16
N LYS A 321 2.62 -1.89 -4.67
CA LYS A 321 2.22 -2.24 -3.30
C LYS A 321 0.91 -2.98 -3.30
N ARG A 322 0.89 -4.11 -2.61
CA ARG A 322 -0.23 -5.03 -2.60
C ARG A 322 -0.23 -5.81 -1.30
N HIS A 323 -1.40 -5.94 -0.73
CA HIS A 323 -1.68 -6.87 0.36
C HIS A 323 -1.91 -8.24 -0.23
N HIS A 324 -1.30 -9.27 0.33
CA HIS A 324 -1.50 -10.61 -0.17
C HIS A 324 -1.41 -11.68 0.92
N ILE A 325 -2.14 -12.77 0.70
CA ILE A 325 -2.19 -13.89 1.61
C ILE A 325 -2.30 -15.21 0.84
N ARG A 326 -1.55 -16.19 1.31
CA ARG A 326 -1.58 -17.58 0.83
C ARG A 326 -2.16 -18.45 1.93
N LEU A 327 -3.07 -19.37 1.57
CA LEU A 327 -3.71 -20.29 2.50
C LEU A 327 -3.48 -21.73 2.02
N TRP A 328 -3.15 -22.60 2.97
CA TRP A 328 -2.97 -24.03 2.77
C TRP A 328 -3.93 -24.77 3.69
N ARG A 329 -4.70 -25.71 3.14
CA ARG A 329 -5.54 -26.61 3.91
C ARG A 329 -4.65 -27.46 4.80
N ARG A 330 -5.01 -27.59 6.07
CA ARG A 330 -4.24 -28.37 7.04
C ARG A 330 -5.01 -29.65 7.40
N PRO A 331 -4.29 -30.74 7.71
CA PRO A 331 -4.93 -31.97 8.17
C PRO A 331 -5.62 -31.74 9.51
N GLY A 332 -6.75 -32.41 9.72
CA GLY A 332 -7.55 -32.28 10.93
C GLY A 332 -8.62 -31.18 10.84
N GLN A 333 -9.33 -30.99 11.95
CA GLN A 333 -10.43 -30.05 12.07
C GLN A 333 -10.46 -29.45 13.48
N TYR A 334 -11.00 -28.24 13.61
CA TYR A 334 -11.29 -27.62 14.89
C TYR A 334 -12.80 -27.40 14.99
N GLU A 335 -13.43 -27.97 16.03
CA GLU A 335 -14.89 -27.96 16.20
C GLU A 335 -15.66 -28.43 14.95
N GLY A 336 -15.18 -29.49 14.29
CA GLY A 336 -15.79 -30.06 13.09
C GLY A 336 -15.65 -29.21 11.82
N LYS A 337 -14.84 -28.15 11.85
CA LYS A 337 -14.57 -27.28 10.69
C LYS A 337 -13.14 -27.46 10.19
N ASP A 338 -12.98 -27.33 8.88
CA ASP A 338 -11.67 -27.32 8.22
C ASP A 338 -10.80 -26.18 8.76
N ILE A 339 -9.48 -26.42 8.76
CA ILE A 339 -8.47 -25.48 9.21
C ILE A 339 -7.50 -25.13 8.07
N TRP A 340 -7.07 -23.86 8.04
CA TRP A 340 -6.21 -23.34 6.99
C TRP A 340 -5.08 -22.50 7.59
N ALA A 341 -3.84 -22.97 7.47
CA ALA A 341 -2.69 -22.14 7.83
C ALA A 341 -2.47 -21.10 6.73
N ALA A 342 -2.05 -19.90 7.11
CA ALA A 342 -1.90 -18.82 6.17
C ALA A 342 -0.71 -17.92 6.49
N ALA A 343 -0.14 -17.36 5.43
CA ALA A 343 0.93 -16.39 5.48
C ALA A 343 0.48 -15.14 4.74
N ALA A 344 0.31 -14.04 5.47
CA ALA A 344 -0.05 -12.74 4.94
C ALA A 344 1.15 -11.80 4.96
N THR A 345 1.45 -11.19 3.82
CA THR A 345 2.56 -10.24 3.65
C THR A 345 2.15 -9.04 2.79
N HIS A 346 2.85 -7.92 3.00
CA HIS A 346 2.57 -6.66 2.31
C HIS A 346 3.76 -6.28 1.42
N ASP A 347 3.52 -6.14 0.11
CA ASP A 347 4.52 -5.61 -0.81
C ASP A 347 4.59 -4.08 -0.65
N THR A 348 5.79 -3.51 -0.47
CA THR A 348 6.00 -2.06 -0.28
C THR A 348 6.67 -1.38 -1.48
N ALA A 349 7.38 -2.13 -2.30
CA ALA A 349 8.02 -1.65 -3.52
C ALA A 349 8.30 -2.79 -4.51
N ILE A 350 8.76 -2.41 -5.71
CA ILE A 350 9.32 -3.33 -6.71
C ILE A 350 10.81 -3.05 -6.83
N ARG A 351 11.63 -4.08 -6.71
CA ARG A 351 13.08 -4.04 -6.93
C ARG A 351 13.48 -4.87 -8.15
N PRO A 352 14.51 -4.47 -8.91
CA PRO A 352 15.13 -5.34 -9.90
C PRO A 352 15.77 -6.55 -9.21
N SER A 353 15.68 -7.72 -9.84
CA SER A 353 16.35 -8.94 -9.38
C SER A 353 16.79 -9.78 -10.57
N GLY A 354 18.08 -10.12 -10.70
CA GLY A 354 18.63 -11.09 -11.67
C GLY A 354 18.01 -11.09 -13.07
N PHE A 355 16.91 -11.85 -13.25
CA PHE A 355 16.21 -12.05 -14.53
C PHE A 355 14.79 -11.43 -14.58
N GLY A 356 14.44 -10.51 -13.68
CA GLY A 356 13.11 -9.90 -13.59
C GLY A 356 12.96 -8.85 -12.49
N PHE A 357 11.78 -8.82 -11.88
CA PHE A 357 11.44 -7.95 -10.76
C PHE A 357 10.98 -8.79 -9.58
N THR A 358 11.36 -8.39 -8.37
CA THR A 358 10.83 -8.94 -7.12
C THR A 358 10.16 -7.82 -6.34
N HIS A 359 9.13 -8.16 -5.57
CA HIS A 359 8.62 -7.23 -4.57
C HIS A 359 9.56 -7.16 -3.38
N GLU A 360 9.58 -5.98 -2.77
CA GLU A 360 10.12 -5.76 -1.43
C GLU A 360 8.98 -5.93 -0.43
N THR A 361 9.13 -6.87 0.50
CA THR A 361 8.15 -7.16 1.54
C THR A 361 8.32 -6.21 2.74
N ASP A 362 7.23 -5.75 3.33
CA ASP A 362 7.23 -5.02 4.59
C ASP A 362 7.82 -5.91 5.71
N PRO A 363 8.87 -5.48 6.42
CA PRO A 363 9.42 -6.26 7.52
C PRO A 363 8.42 -6.45 8.66
N PHE A 364 7.45 -5.55 8.87
CA PHE A 364 6.49 -5.61 9.98
C PHE A 364 5.28 -6.48 9.63
N ILE A 365 5.45 -7.81 9.56
CA ILE A 365 4.42 -8.76 9.11
C ILE A 365 3.15 -8.75 9.96
N ASP A 366 3.24 -8.36 11.23
CA ASP A 366 2.10 -8.26 12.13
C ASP A 366 1.09 -7.20 11.69
N ARG A 367 1.55 -6.17 10.97
CA ARG A 367 0.67 -5.14 10.41
C ARG A 367 -0.24 -5.74 9.34
N GLU A 368 0.29 -6.64 8.53
CA GLU A 368 -0.49 -7.32 7.50
C GLU A 368 -1.47 -8.33 8.11
N ARG A 369 -1.02 -9.09 9.11
CA ARG A 369 -1.90 -9.95 9.91
C ARG A 369 -3.07 -9.15 10.48
N PHE A 370 -2.78 -7.98 11.06
CA PHE A 370 -3.81 -7.08 11.58
C PHE A 370 -4.73 -6.53 10.49
N LYS A 371 -4.20 -6.14 9.32
CA LYS A 371 -4.99 -5.70 8.16
C LYS A 371 -6.03 -6.74 7.75
N VAL A 372 -5.60 -8.00 7.59
CA VAL A 372 -6.51 -9.11 7.25
C VAL A 372 -7.60 -9.27 8.30
N MET A 373 -7.21 -9.31 9.59
CA MET A 373 -8.17 -9.42 10.69
C MET A 373 -9.20 -8.28 10.69
N GLN A 374 -8.77 -7.02 10.55
CA GLN A 374 -9.67 -5.88 10.57
C GLN A 374 -10.58 -5.83 9.36
N ASP A 375 -10.07 -6.16 8.17
CA ASP A 375 -10.85 -6.22 6.94
C ASP A 375 -11.99 -7.24 7.04
N LEU A 376 -11.71 -8.45 7.55
CA LEU A 376 -12.72 -9.50 7.72
C LEU A 376 -13.71 -9.16 8.85
N LYS A 377 -13.23 -8.58 9.96
CA LYS A 377 -14.09 -8.10 11.05
C LYS A 377 -15.02 -6.98 10.57
N PHE A 378 -14.51 -6.05 9.78
CA PHE A 378 -15.29 -4.96 9.19
C PHE A 378 -16.35 -5.46 8.20
N ALA A 379 -16.01 -6.49 7.43
CA ALA A 379 -16.95 -7.18 6.54
C ALA A 379 -18.02 -8.01 7.28
N GLY A 380 -17.96 -8.07 8.62
CA GLY A 380 -18.92 -8.83 9.43
C GLY A 380 -18.79 -10.34 9.28
N CYS A 381 -17.63 -10.84 8.81
CA CYS A 381 -17.42 -12.25 8.46
C CYS A 381 -16.70 -13.05 9.55
N VAL A 382 -16.43 -12.47 10.73
CA VAL A 382 -15.67 -13.09 11.82
C VAL A 382 -16.60 -13.37 12.99
N ALA A 383 -16.67 -14.63 13.41
CA ALA A 383 -17.38 -15.04 14.62
C ALA A 383 -16.51 -14.82 15.86
N GLN A 384 -15.26 -15.24 15.78
CA GLN A 384 -14.29 -15.14 16.87
C GLN A 384 -12.89 -14.94 16.30
N ALA A 385 -12.05 -14.20 17.04
CA ALA A 385 -10.65 -14.05 16.69
C ALA A 385 -9.78 -14.06 17.95
N HIS A 386 -8.76 -14.91 17.95
CA HIS A 386 -7.81 -15.07 19.04
C HIS A 386 -6.40 -14.74 18.58
N MET A 387 -5.57 -14.24 19.50
CA MET A 387 -4.14 -14.06 19.30
C MET A 387 -3.42 -15.10 20.14
N VAL A 388 -2.67 -16.00 19.50
CA VAL A 388 -2.03 -17.14 20.15
C VAL A 388 -0.52 -17.00 20.00
N GLU A 389 0.22 -17.17 21.09
CA GLU A 389 1.69 -17.11 21.06
C GLU A 389 2.28 -18.35 20.40
N ARG A 390 3.34 -18.14 19.60
CA ARG A 390 4.15 -19.21 19.00
C ARG A 390 5.62 -19.04 19.40
N PRO A 391 6.06 -19.62 20.52
CA PRO A 391 7.42 -19.44 21.04
C PRO A 391 8.51 -19.75 20.00
N GLU A 392 8.29 -20.74 19.14
CA GLU A 392 9.24 -21.10 18.08
C GLU A 392 9.38 -20.01 17.01
N VAL A 393 8.31 -19.28 16.68
CA VAL A 393 8.38 -18.15 15.72
C VAL A 393 9.21 -17.02 16.31
N SER A 394 9.06 -16.74 17.61
CA SER A 394 9.87 -15.74 18.31
C SER A 394 11.36 -16.12 18.35
N ALA A 395 11.67 -17.41 18.24
CA ALA A 395 13.03 -17.93 18.19
C ALA A 395 13.63 -17.93 16.77
N LEU A 396 12.82 -17.73 15.72
CA LEU A 396 13.33 -17.66 14.35
C LEU A 396 14.20 -16.43 14.15
N SER A 397 15.47 -16.64 13.79
CA SER A 397 16.37 -15.56 13.41
C SER A 397 16.13 -15.15 11.96
N ARG A 398 15.27 -14.15 11.75
CA ARG A 398 14.96 -13.56 10.43
C ARG A 398 15.39 -12.08 10.40
N PRO A 399 16.53 -11.74 9.78
CA PRO A 399 17.06 -10.37 9.82
C PRO A 399 16.19 -9.35 9.05
N ASP A 400 15.32 -9.83 8.19
CA ASP A 400 14.43 -9.05 7.32
C ASP A 400 12.98 -8.97 7.83
N THR A 401 12.68 -9.54 8.99
CA THR A 401 11.31 -9.67 9.50
C THR A 401 11.22 -9.25 10.97
N VAL A 402 10.19 -8.48 11.29
CA VAL A 402 9.83 -8.04 12.64
C VAL A 402 8.44 -8.56 12.97
N THR A 403 8.34 -9.37 14.01
CA THR A 403 7.09 -9.95 14.48
C THR A 403 7.06 -10.07 16.01
N ASP A 404 5.86 -10.02 16.58
CA ASP A 404 5.55 -10.35 17.97
C ASP A 404 5.45 -11.87 18.21
N GLY A 405 5.66 -12.69 17.18
CA GLY A 405 5.66 -14.16 17.29
C GLY A 405 4.28 -14.77 17.54
N ARG A 406 3.20 -13.99 17.41
CA ARG A 406 1.83 -14.49 17.58
C ARG A 406 1.24 -14.96 16.25
N MET A 407 0.20 -15.78 16.32
CA MET A 407 -0.65 -16.15 15.20
C MET A 407 -2.09 -15.73 15.49
N ALA A 408 -2.73 -15.13 14.50
CA ALA A 408 -4.14 -14.79 14.59
C ALA A 408 -5.00 -15.97 14.16
N VAL A 409 -5.83 -16.48 15.06
CA VAL A 409 -6.82 -17.52 14.72
C VAL A 409 -8.16 -16.86 14.44
N ILE A 410 -8.72 -17.07 13.26
CA ILE A 410 -9.95 -16.44 12.79
C ILE A 410 -10.99 -17.51 12.48
N ARG A 411 -12.06 -17.55 13.27
CA ARG A 411 -13.25 -18.34 12.95
C ARG A 411 -14.17 -17.53 12.06
N VAL A 412 -14.35 -17.98 10.81
CA VAL A 412 -15.23 -17.30 9.86
C VAL A 412 -16.70 -17.69 10.05
N LYS A 413 -17.60 -16.77 9.71
CA LYS A 413 -19.05 -16.96 9.68
C LYS A 413 -19.66 -16.37 8.41
N ALA A 414 -20.97 -16.56 8.23
CA ALA A 414 -21.74 -15.80 7.26
C ALA A 414 -21.56 -14.29 7.51
N CYS A 415 -21.33 -13.53 6.44
CA CYS A 415 -21.03 -12.11 6.52
C CYS A 415 -22.31 -11.29 6.71
N GLU A 416 -22.30 -10.37 7.68
CA GLU A 416 -23.43 -9.50 8.03
C GLU A 416 -23.05 -8.01 7.93
N SER A 417 -22.41 -7.58 6.84
CA SER A 417 -22.00 -6.16 6.72
C SER A 417 -23.16 -5.26 6.27
N PRO A 418 -23.55 -4.23 7.06
CA PRO A 418 -24.46 -3.19 6.59
C PRO A 418 -23.79 -2.27 5.56
N PHE A 419 -22.46 -2.26 5.53
CA PHE A 419 -21.68 -1.54 4.55
C PHE A 419 -21.39 -2.50 3.39
N HIS A 420 -22.38 -2.67 2.52
CA HIS A 420 -22.06 -3.10 1.17
C HIS A 420 -21.16 -2.01 0.60
N ALA A 421 -19.87 -2.31 0.47
CA ALA A 421 -19.07 -1.64 -0.53
C ALA A 421 -19.74 -1.97 -1.85
N SER A 422 -20.74 -1.18 -2.24
CA SER A 422 -21.10 -1.00 -3.62
C SER A 422 -19.83 -0.44 -4.25
N ALA A 423 -18.96 -1.37 -4.64
CA ALA A 423 -18.09 -1.21 -5.78
C ALA A 423 -19.00 -1.18 -7.02
N SER A 424 -20.00 -0.29 -7.03
CA SER A 424 -20.29 0.46 -8.23
C SER A 424 -18.93 1.01 -8.60
N ALA A 425 -18.30 0.34 -9.57
CA ALA A 425 -17.15 0.84 -10.26
C ALA A 425 -17.56 2.24 -10.68
N TYR A 426 -17.17 3.26 -9.91
CA TYR A 426 -17.19 4.62 -10.41
C TYR A 426 -16.36 4.49 -11.66
N PRO A 427 -16.96 4.58 -12.85
CA PRO A 427 -16.19 4.42 -14.06
C PRO A 427 -15.16 5.53 -13.94
N LEU A 428 -13.87 5.16 -13.80
CA LEU A 428 -12.78 6.12 -13.93
C LEU A 428 -13.17 6.97 -15.11
N PRO A 429 -13.49 8.27 -14.91
CA PRO A 429 -14.31 9.04 -15.84
C PRO A 429 -13.79 8.75 -17.21
N SER A 430 -14.64 8.11 -18.03
CA SER A 430 -14.20 7.26 -19.12
C SER A 430 -12.99 7.88 -19.79
N GLN A 431 -11.86 7.18 -19.82
CA GLN A 431 -10.68 7.56 -20.60
C GLN A 431 -10.99 7.78 -22.11
N ARG A 432 -12.26 7.64 -22.51
CA ARG A 432 -12.88 7.87 -23.82
C ARG A 432 -13.07 9.35 -24.19
N LYS A 433 -12.94 10.35 -23.31
CA LYS A 433 -13.02 11.76 -23.74
C LYS A 433 -11.64 12.35 -24.11
N ASN A 434 -11.42 12.42 -25.43
CA ASN A 434 -10.34 13.04 -26.20
C ASN A 434 -8.95 12.39 -26.09
N PHE A 435 -8.73 11.30 -26.84
CA PHE A 435 -7.41 10.72 -27.13
C PHE A 435 -6.34 11.78 -27.42
N TYR A 436 -6.67 12.78 -28.26
CA TYR A 436 -5.79 13.91 -28.58
C TYR A 436 -5.39 14.76 -27.38
N ARG A 437 -6.31 14.99 -26.43
CA ARG A 437 -6.01 15.75 -25.21
C ARG A 437 -5.04 15.00 -24.30
N ARG A 438 -5.18 13.68 -24.21
CA ARG A 438 -4.25 12.82 -23.46
C ARG A 438 -2.87 12.80 -24.12
N LEU A 439 -2.84 12.71 -25.44
CA LEU A 439 -1.61 12.74 -26.22
C LEU A 439 -0.89 14.08 -26.05
N ALA A 440 -1.59 15.21 -26.20
CA ALA A 440 -1.04 16.55 -26.00
C ALA A 440 -0.51 16.75 -24.57
N ARG A 441 -1.29 16.36 -23.55
CA ARG A 441 -0.85 16.39 -22.14
C ARG A 441 0.44 15.59 -21.94
N ARG A 442 0.52 14.41 -22.55
CA ARG A 442 1.70 13.55 -22.45
C ARG A 442 2.92 14.22 -23.08
N PHE A 443 2.80 14.77 -24.29
CA PHE A 443 3.90 15.51 -24.92
C PHE A 443 4.40 16.68 -24.07
N VAL A 444 3.49 17.46 -23.50
CA VAL A 444 3.85 18.57 -22.61
C VAL A 444 4.61 18.07 -21.37
N LEU A 445 4.11 17.04 -20.70
CA LEU A 445 4.73 16.51 -19.49
C LEU A 445 6.10 15.85 -19.78
N GLU A 446 6.22 15.12 -20.89
CA GLU A 446 7.49 14.53 -21.35
C GLU A 446 8.50 15.61 -21.71
N GLY A 447 8.09 16.62 -22.49
CA GLY A 447 8.95 17.75 -22.87
C GLY A 447 9.46 18.51 -21.65
N ARG A 448 8.57 18.82 -20.70
CA ARG A 448 8.97 19.47 -19.44
C ARG A 448 9.93 18.61 -18.64
N GLN A 449 9.67 17.30 -18.52
CA GLN A 449 10.57 16.39 -17.81
C GLN A 449 11.95 16.33 -18.46
N ALA A 450 12.03 16.24 -19.79
CA ALA A 450 13.28 16.22 -20.52
C ALA A 450 14.11 17.49 -20.28
N VAL A 451 13.47 18.66 -20.38
CA VAL A 451 14.13 19.96 -20.17
C VAL A 451 14.57 20.15 -18.72
N THR A 452 13.67 19.89 -17.75
CA THR A 452 13.90 20.25 -16.34
C THR A 452 14.67 19.19 -15.55
N ARG A 453 14.49 17.90 -15.88
CA ARG A 453 15.01 16.76 -15.10
C ARG A 453 15.71 15.70 -15.95
N GLY A 454 15.72 15.83 -17.26
CA GLY A 454 16.46 14.95 -18.19
C GLY A 454 17.89 15.42 -18.44
N ASN A 455 18.30 16.57 -17.89
CA ASN A 455 19.62 17.15 -18.13
C ASN A 455 20.68 16.67 -17.12
N VAL A 456 21.94 16.80 -17.53
CA VAL A 456 23.12 16.34 -16.77
C VAL A 456 23.25 17.02 -15.39
N TYR A 457 22.86 18.29 -15.28
CA TYR A 457 22.93 19.04 -14.02
C TYR A 457 21.98 18.48 -12.97
N TYR A 458 20.75 18.13 -13.36
CA TYR A 458 19.78 17.51 -12.47
C TYR A 458 20.24 16.12 -12.00
N TRP A 459 20.83 15.32 -12.90
CA TRP A 459 21.40 14.02 -12.55
C TRP A 459 22.62 14.14 -11.65
N GLY A 460 23.52 15.09 -11.93
CA GLY A 460 24.66 15.42 -11.06
C GLY A 460 24.22 15.82 -9.66
N TYR A 461 23.23 16.72 -9.55
CA TYR A 461 22.60 17.07 -8.27
C TYR A 461 22.00 15.85 -7.56
N ARG A 462 21.29 14.97 -8.28
CA ARG A 462 20.69 13.76 -7.71
C ARG A 462 21.73 12.80 -7.14
N VAL A 463 22.83 12.56 -7.86
CA VAL A 463 23.93 11.70 -7.39
C VAL A 463 24.61 12.31 -6.18
N ALA A 464 24.92 13.62 -6.23
CA ALA A 464 25.50 14.33 -5.09
C ALA A 464 24.58 14.27 -3.86
N ARG A 465 23.27 14.50 -4.04
CA ARG A 465 22.28 14.40 -2.95
C ARG A 465 22.18 12.99 -2.38
N LEU A 466 22.21 11.95 -3.22
CA LEU A 466 22.18 10.56 -2.75
C LEU A 466 23.44 10.22 -1.95
N GLY A 467 24.63 10.62 -2.43
CA GLY A 467 25.88 10.47 -1.70
C GLY A 467 25.87 11.21 -0.36
N ILE A 468 25.37 12.46 -0.35
CA ILE A 468 25.21 13.24 0.88
C ILE A 468 24.21 12.58 1.84
N SER A 469 23.09 12.03 1.35
CA SER A 469 22.11 11.36 2.21
C SER A 469 22.60 10.05 2.82
N GLN A 470 23.59 9.39 2.19
CA GLN A 470 24.27 8.22 2.75
C GLN A 470 25.35 8.61 3.76
N LEU A 471 26.00 9.76 3.59
CA LEU A 471 27.00 10.30 4.51
C LEU A 471 26.38 11.03 5.71
N PHE A 472 25.22 11.64 5.52
CA PHE A 472 24.44 12.37 6.51
C PHE A 472 22.97 11.97 6.37
N PRO A 473 22.55 10.86 6.98
CA PRO A 473 21.14 10.49 7.01
C PRO A 473 20.38 11.59 7.76
N GLY A 474 19.64 12.42 7.02
CA GLY A 474 18.72 13.38 7.62
C GLY A 474 17.59 12.65 8.37
N PRO A 475 16.88 13.33 9.29
CA PRO A 475 15.77 12.74 10.05
C PRO A 475 14.61 12.24 9.15
N ASP A 476 14.59 12.61 7.87
CA ASP A 476 13.51 12.29 6.92
C ASP A 476 13.65 10.92 6.23
N HIS A 477 14.72 10.15 6.53
CA HIS A 477 14.93 8.80 5.97
C HIS A 477 14.69 7.66 6.96
N ALA A 478 14.36 7.96 8.21
CA ALA A 478 13.73 7.01 9.11
C ALA A 478 12.21 7.05 8.88
N THR A 479 11.67 6.00 8.27
CA THR A 479 10.35 5.45 8.55
C THR A 479 9.43 6.38 9.37
N GLY A 480 8.65 7.23 8.70
CA GLY A 480 7.53 8.00 9.29
C GLY A 480 6.36 7.13 9.77
N VAL A 481 6.62 5.89 10.17
CA VAL A 481 5.71 4.94 10.83
C VAL A 481 6.44 4.25 12.00
N ALA A 482 7.50 4.86 12.55
CA ALA A 482 8.10 4.46 13.81
C ALA A 482 7.26 5.09 14.94
N SER A 483 6.28 4.33 15.45
CA SER A 483 5.36 4.65 16.58
C SER A 483 3.87 4.86 16.22
N LEU A 484 3.31 4.04 15.33
CA LEU A 484 1.88 3.74 15.38
C LEU A 484 1.68 2.34 15.94
N ARG A 485 2.05 2.15 17.22
CA ARG A 485 1.50 1.04 17.99
C ARG A 485 0.01 1.38 18.18
N PRO A 486 -0.94 0.50 17.83
CA PRO A 486 -2.21 0.52 18.51
C PRO A 486 -1.87 0.34 20.00
N VAL A 487 -2.21 1.33 20.81
CA VAL A 487 -2.28 1.11 22.26
C VAL A 487 -3.36 0.04 22.43
N GLU A 488 -2.97 -1.14 22.92
CA GLU A 488 -3.86 -2.26 23.22
C GLU A 488 -5.03 -1.82 24.13
#